data_AF-A0A938SHM8-F1
#
_entry.id   AF-A0A938SHM8-F1
#
_cell.length_a   1.000
_cell.length_b   1.000
_cell.length_c   1.000
_cell.angle_alpha   90.00
_cell.angle_beta   90.00
_cell.angle_gamma   90.00
#
_symmetry.space_group_name_H-M   'P 1'
#
loop_
_entity.id
_entity.type
_entity.pdbx_description
1 polymer ?
#
loop_
_entity_poly.entity_id
_entity_poly.type
_entity_poly.pdbx_seq_one_letter_code
_entity_poly.pdbx_strand_id
1 'polypeptide(L)'
;MSPYNAVPQYSDKVVHVYFCSTEGNLPSLDIPQVTLNGQTYALETEQRAFDPDSLPGVPIKDDHGVVLALVDHNCVVVVADITAADNEAGQKILGHVASEMVKHLDFDIAKLLKGERERMRQDVAAFRTAALKARIREKEEKLKQLHRDAEQAMYTLVDAERNRPILEAEVVQLQALPAKNYAVEWEVRRICELLESGVYEEIQCEEDGSLRARTGPITLSHDGRLFPLGGYEITIGQNGSVRISNLGKHPRAEHPHPHVGTDGRPCLGNIASDVAKMIGRCRIGDVLNLLHAFLLGYNPGNAYERIGRFDPSGEYQDEDENPCDNCEDSSTPFCIAECSTNDGFYTARDCGDHRTDYCYAECQYNGEGCLALSPCDECEHEGTQHCYLECRWNEEWEKFSPCEGCEDETCPDDCPYLERRRSLENARSRTQDGNAVASPAAAS
;
A
#
# COMPACT_ATOMS: atom_id res chain seq x y z
N MET A 1 -17.89 10.59 -24.46
CA MET A 1 -17.20 10.86 -25.73
C MET A 1 -18.16 11.63 -26.62
N SER A 2 -17.86 12.90 -26.92
CA SER A 2 -18.69 13.72 -27.80
C SER A 2 -18.62 13.17 -29.24
N PRO A 3 -19.73 13.10 -29.99
CA PRO A 3 -19.71 12.65 -31.39
C PRO A 3 -18.90 13.58 -32.33
N TYR A 4 -18.42 14.73 -31.84
CA TYR A 4 -17.43 15.61 -32.50
C TYR A 4 -15.98 15.11 -32.37
N ASN A 5 -15.69 13.84 -32.64
CA ASN A 5 -14.30 13.35 -32.67
C ASN A 5 -13.55 13.67 -33.98
N ALA A 6 -14.23 14.20 -34.99
CA ALA A 6 -13.57 14.78 -36.15
C ALA A 6 -13.15 16.21 -35.81
N VAL A 7 -11.87 16.39 -35.51
CA VAL A 7 -11.25 17.72 -35.41
C VAL A 7 -11.58 18.48 -36.70
N PRO A 8 -12.22 19.67 -36.62
CA PRO A 8 -12.53 20.47 -37.80
C PRO A 8 -11.30 20.60 -38.69
N GLN A 9 -11.45 20.31 -39.98
CA GLN A 9 -10.37 20.47 -40.93
C GLN A 9 -10.37 21.91 -41.42
N TYR A 10 -9.28 22.63 -41.15
CA TYR A 10 -9.07 23.96 -41.71
C TYR A 10 -8.24 23.83 -43.00
N SER A 11 -8.63 24.55 -44.04
CA SER A 11 -7.98 24.54 -45.36
C SER A 11 -8.01 25.92 -46.00
N ASP A 12 -6.87 26.36 -46.50
CA ASP A 12 -6.72 27.66 -47.18
C ASP A 12 -7.44 27.72 -48.54
N LYS A 13 -7.94 26.58 -49.03
CA LYS A 13 -8.47 26.43 -50.40
C LYS A 13 -9.90 25.97 -50.48
N VAL A 14 -10.43 25.38 -49.42
CA VAL A 14 -11.80 24.84 -49.42
C VAL A 14 -12.54 25.29 -48.17
N VAL A 15 -13.82 25.62 -48.34
CA VAL A 15 -14.74 25.82 -47.22
C VAL A 15 -15.25 24.44 -46.83
N HIS A 16 -15.05 24.05 -45.58
CA HIS A 16 -15.60 22.80 -45.06
C HIS A 16 -16.98 23.09 -44.49
N VAL A 17 -17.99 22.41 -45.00
CA VAL A 17 -19.36 22.52 -44.50
C VAL A 17 -19.74 21.21 -43.85
N TYR A 18 -20.09 21.27 -42.57
CA TYR A 18 -20.54 20.13 -41.77
C TYR A 18 -22.02 20.30 -41.48
N PHE A 19 -22.78 19.23 -41.65
CA PHE A 19 -24.20 19.19 -41.32
C PHE A 19 -24.39 18.35 -40.08
N CYS A 20 -25.02 18.91 -39.06
CA CYS A 20 -25.49 18.11 -37.94
C CYS A 20 -26.73 17.33 -38.36
N SER A 21 -26.81 16.06 -37.97
CA SER A 21 -27.93 15.16 -38.26
C SER A 21 -28.38 14.45 -36.99
N THR A 22 -29.68 14.20 -36.89
CA THR A 22 -30.37 13.52 -35.79
C THR A 22 -29.93 12.07 -35.56
N GLU A 23 -29.16 11.48 -36.47
CA GLU A 23 -28.52 10.18 -36.26
C GLU A 23 -27.46 10.21 -35.13
N GLY A 24 -26.97 11.40 -34.76
CA GLY A 24 -26.11 11.60 -33.59
C GLY A 24 -26.93 11.82 -32.31
N ASN A 25 -26.54 11.17 -31.20
CA ASN A 25 -27.09 11.41 -29.85
C ASN A 25 -26.69 12.80 -29.28
N LEU A 26 -26.89 13.87 -30.04
CA LEU A 26 -26.64 15.23 -29.60
C LEU A 26 -27.91 15.83 -28.95
N PRO A 27 -27.76 16.67 -27.91
CA PRO A 27 -28.87 17.44 -27.37
C PRO A 27 -29.51 18.26 -28.50
N SER A 28 -30.82 18.10 -28.68
CA SER A 28 -31.58 18.82 -29.70
C SER A 28 -32.51 19.84 -29.06
N LEU A 29 -32.62 20.99 -29.71
CA LEU A 29 -33.56 22.07 -29.45
C LEU A 29 -34.71 21.93 -30.45
N ASP A 30 -35.94 21.98 -29.92
CA ASP A 30 -37.14 21.98 -30.74
C ASP A 30 -37.36 23.38 -31.32
N ILE A 31 -37.25 23.48 -32.65
CA ILE A 31 -37.45 24.71 -33.41
C ILE A 31 -38.59 24.49 -34.39
N PRO A 32 -39.83 24.90 -34.07
CA PRO A 32 -40.99 24.57 -34.91
C PRO A 32 -41.05 25.37 -36.22
N GLN A 33 -40.32 26.49 -36.29
CA GLN A 33 -40.30 27.38 -37.44
C GLN A 33 -39.03 28.22 -37.45
N VAL A 34 -38.67 28.72 -38.62
CA VAL A 34 -37.57 29.68 -38.83
C VAL A 34 -38.09 30.90 -39.60
N THR A 35 -37.59 32.09 -39.26
CA THR A 35 -37.98 33.33 -39.96
C THR A 35 -36.79 33.95 -40.67
N LEU A 36 -36.89 34.02 -42.00
CA LEU A 36 -35.83 34.50 -42.87
C LEU A 36 -36.37 35.60 -43.79
N ASN A 37 -35.77 36.79 -43.73
CA ASN A 37 -36.15 37.96 -44.53
C ASN A 37 -37.65 38.31 -44.38
N GLY A 38 -38.17 38.20 -43.16
CA GLY A 38 -39.57 38.47 -42.83
C GLY A 38 -40.58 37.42 -43.30
N GLN A 39 -40.13 36.27 -43.83
CA GLN A 39 -40.97 35.12 -44.17
C GLN A 39 -40.74 33.98 -43.19
N THR A 40 -41.82 33.38 -42.69
CA THR A 40 -41.76 32.26 -41.74
C THR A 40 -41.97 30.94 -42.48
N TYR A 41 -41.07 29.99 -42.23
CA TYR A 41 -41.10 28.64 -42.78
C TYR A 41 -41.27 27.65 -41.62
N ALA A 42 -42.31 26.81 -41.69
CA ALA A 42 -42.52 25.74 -40.72
C ALA A 42 -41.49 24.63 -40.96
N LEU A 43 -40.91 24.12 -39.88
CA LEU A 43 -40.02 22.95 -39.91
C LEU A 43 -40.84 21.68 -39.72
N GLU A 44 -40.42 20.60 -40.37
CA GLU A 44 -41.02 19.29 -40.16
C GLU A 44 -40.62 18.74 -38.78
N THR A 45 -41.46 17.88 -38.21
CA THR A 45 -41.25 17.29 -36.86
C THR A 45 -39.91 16.57 -36.70
N GLU A 46 -39.29 16.17 -37.81
CA GLU A 46 -38.00 15.48 -37.86
C GLU A 46 -36.80 16.45 -37.92
N GLN A 47 -37.01 17.73 -38.27
CA GLN A 47 -35.97 18.74 -38.30
C GLN A 47 -35.78 19.34 -36.90
N ARG A 48 -34.56 19.23 -36.35
CA ARG A 48 -34.21 19.75 -35.03
C ARG A 48 -32.98 20.65 -35.10
N ALA A 49 -32.84 21.58 -34.17
CA ALA A 49 -31.56 22.28 -33.96
C ALA A 49 -30.70 21.56 -32.94
N PHE A 50 -29.39 21.70 -33.02
CA PHE A 50 -28.44 21.22 -32.01
C PHE A 50 -27.92 22.40 -31.19
N ASP A 51 -27.57 22.14 -29.93
CA ASP A 51 -27.08 23.16 -28.99
C ASP A 51 -25.77 23.82 -29.49
N PRO A 52 -25.80 25.12 -29.86
CA PRO A 52 -24.65 25.81 -30.41
C PRO A 52 -23.61 26.19 -29.35
N ASP A 53 -23.93 26.19 -28.06
CA ASP A 53 -23.05 26.71 -27.00
C ASP A 53 -21.78 25.87 -26.80
N SER A 54 -21.80 24.63 -27.31
CA SER A 54 -20.67 23.70 -27.27
C SER A 54 -19.71 23.84 -28.45
N LEU A 55 -20.04 24.66 -29.45
CA LEU A 55 -19.32 24.74 -30.72
C LEU A 55 -18.70 26.13 -30.92
N PRO A 56 -17.43 26.22 -31.36
CA PRO A 56 -16.79 27.49 -31.66
C PRO A 56 -17.34 28.10 -32.94
N GLY A 57 -17.38 29.44 -33.01
CA GLY A 57 -17.67 30.17 -34.25
C GLY A 57 -18.58 31.37 -34.06
N VAL A 58 -18.71 32.18 -35.11
CA VAL A 58 -19.66 33.28 -35.19
C VAL A 58 -21.03 32.71 -35.59
N PRO A 59 -22.10 32.91 -34.79
CA PRO A 59 -23.41 32.35 -35.08
C PRO A 59 -24.09 33.10 -36.23
N ILE A 60 -24.55 32.36 -37.23
CA ILE A 60 -25.53 32.81 -38.22
C ILE A 60 -26.91 32.55 -37.64
N LYS A 61 -27.69 33.62 -37.48
CA LYS A 61 -29.01 33.58 -36.86
C LYS A 61 -30.13 33.89 -37.86
N ASP A 62 -31.32 33.43 -37.54
CA ASP A 62 -32.57 33.87 -38.19
C ASP A 62 -33.04 35.24 -37.64
N ASP A 63 -34.16 35.75 -38.15
CA ASP A 63 -34.71 37.06 -37.75
C ASP A 63 -35.17 37.12 -36.28
N HIS A 64 -35.32 35.96 -35.63
CA HIS A 64 -35.71 35.81 -34.23
C HIS A 64 -34.55 35.42 -33.30
N GLY A 65 -33.34 35.31 -33.84
CA GLY A 65 -32.14 35.00 -33.07
C GLY A 65 -31.84 33.50 -32.90
N VAL A 66 -32.59 32.63 -33.58
CA VAL A 66 -32.32 31.17 -33.62
C VAL A 66 -31.04 30.94 -34.39
N VAL A 67 -30.09 30.19 -33.81
CA VAL A 67 -28.81 29.87 -34.46
C VAL A 67 -29.03 28.77 -35.49
N LEU A 68 -28.71 29.06 -36.75
CA LEU A 68 -28.87 28.13 -37.88
C LEU A 68 -27.54 27.48 -38.27
N ALA A 69 -26.43 28.21 -38.12
CA ALA A 69 -25.08 27.72 -38.36
C ALA A 69 -24.05 28.49 -37.52
N LEU A 70 -22.86 27.94 -37.37
CA LEU A 70 -21.69 28.57 -36.78
C LEU A 70 -20.56 28.61 -37.82
N VAL A 71 -19.90 29.76 -37.96
CA VAL A 71 -18.75 29.93 -38.85
C VAL A 71 -17.49 30.11 -38.02
N ASP A 72 -16.56 29.17 -38.13
CA ASP A 72 -15.24 29.23 -37.53
C ASP A 72 -14.18 29.17 -38.63
N HIS A 73 -13.60 30.33 -38.96
CA HIS A 73 -12.66 30.49 -40.07
C HIS A 73 -13.28 30.03 -41.40
N ASN A 74 -12.75 28.98 -42.04
CA ASN A 74 -13.27 28.39 -43.27
C ASN A 74 -14.19 27.18 -43.02
N CYS A 75 -14.55 26.91 -41.77
CA CYS A 75 -15.43 25.83 -41.36
C CYS A 75 -16.82 26.39 -41.06
N VAL A 76 -17.85 25.81 -41.65
CA VAL A 76 -19.25 26.15 -41.40
C VAL A 76 -19.93 24.91 -40.86
N VAL A 77 -20.50 25.02 -39.67
CA VAL A 77 -21.26 23.95 -39.03
C VAL A 77 -22.73 24.35 -39.02
N VAL A 78 -23.54 23.68 -39.83
CA VAL A 78 -24.99 23.88 -39.87
C VAL A 78 -25.60 23.07 -38.74
N VAL A 79 -26.13 23.78 -37.75
CA VAL A 79 -26.68 23.20 -36.52
C VAL A 79 -28.17 22.91 -36.61
N ALA A 80 -28.83 23.29 -37.71
CA ALA A 80 -30.17 22.83 -38.04
C ALA A 80 -30.08 21.52 -38.84
N ASP A 81 -30.81 20.48 -38.43
CA ASP A 81 -30.93 19.23 -39.20
C ASP A 81 -31.81 19.47 -40.43
N ILE A 82 -31.16 19.96 -41.47
CA ILE A 82 -31.75 20.16 -42.80
C ILE A 82 -31.72 18.87 -43.64
N THR A 83 -31.16 17.77 -43.10
CA THR A 83 -30.99 16.50 -43.82
C THR A 83 -32.16 15.54 -43.61
N ALA A 84 -32.96 15.78 -42.56
CA ALA A 84 -34.12 14.97 -42.22
C ALA A 84 -35.23 14.98 -43.30
N ALA A 85 -35.41 16.08 -44.04
CA ALA A 85 -36.41 16.18 -45.12
C ALA A 85 -35.98 17.19 -46.20
N ASP A 86 -36.19 16.86 -47.49
CA ASP A 86 -36.02 17.82 -48.60
C ASP A 86 -37.28 18.70 -48.71
N ASN A 87 -37.27 19.82 -47.99
CA ASN A 87 -38.38 20.74 -47.94
C ASN A 87 -37.97 22.20 -48.19
N GLU A 88 -38.97 23.05 -48.46
CA GLU A 88 -38.74 24.47 -48.75
C GLU A 88 -37.97 25.16 -47.62
N ALA A 89 -38.26 24.81 -46.35
CA ALA A 89 -37.58 25.39 -45.19
C ALA A 89 -36.07 25.08 -45.18
N GLY A 90 -35.67 23.82 -45.41
CA GLY A 90 -34.26 23.41 -45.49
C GLY A 90 -33.51 24.13 -46.61
N GLN A 91 -34.12 24.28 -47.79
CA GLN A 91 -33.55 25.02 -48.92
C GLN A 91 -33.36 26.50 -48.59
N LYS A 92 -34.30 27.12 -47.86
CA LYS A 92 -34.21 28.53 -47.44
C LYS A 92 -33.16 28.74 -46.35
N ILE A 93 -33.07 27.84 -45.37
CA ILE A 93 -32.01 27.85 -44.35
C ILE A 93 -30.65 27.76 -45.03
N LEU A 94 -30.45 26.81 -45.95
CA LEU A 94 -29.21 26.67 -46.72
C LEU A 94 -28.87 27.93 -47.51
N GLY A 95 -29.86 28.52 -48.19
CA GLY A 95 -29.67 29.76 -48.93
C GLY A 95 -29.21 30.91 -48.04
N HIS A 96 -29.85 31.08 -46.88
CA HIS A 96 -29.51 32.11 -45.89
C HIS A 96 -28.13 31.89 -45.28
N VAL A 97 -27.84 30.66 -44.84
CA VAL A 97 -26.52 30.28 -44.31
C VAL A 97 -25.44 30.51 -45.36
N ALA A 98 -25.67 30.11 -46.62
CA ALA A 98 -24.72 30.32 -47.70
C ALA A 98 -24.46 31.80 -47.99
N SER A 99 -25.48 32.66 -47.90
CA SER A 99 -25.29 34.10 -48.08
C SER A 99 -24.58 34.78 -46.91
N GLU A 100 -24.91 34.38 -45.68
CA GLU A 100 -24.35 34.99 -44.47
C GLU A 100 -22.94 34.49 -44.16
N MET A 101 -22.65 33.20 -44.41
CA MET A 101 -21.34 32.63 -44.09
C MET A 101 -20.20 33.35 -44.81
N VAL A 102 -20.40 33.81 -46.05
CA VAL A 102 -19.39 34.53 -46.84
C VAL A 102 -18.88 35.77 -46.10
N LYS A 103 -19.70 36.40 -45.26
CA LYS A 103 -19.31 37.59 -44.46
C LYS A 103 -18.38 37.23 -43.28
N HIS A 104 -18.43 35.99 -42.83
CA HIS A 104 -17.73 35.49 -41.64
C HIS A 104 -16.57 34.55 -41.96
N LEU A 105 -16.45 34.10 -43.21
CA LEU A 105 -15.35 33.23 -43.63
C LEU A 105 -14.01 33.96 -43.50
N ASP A 106 -13.12 33.42 -42.67
CA ASP A 106 -11.73 33.84 -42.56
C ASP A 106 -10.80 32.77 -43.12
N PHE A 107 -10.07 33.12 -44.16
CA PHE A 107 -9.11 32.23 -44.83
C PHE A 107 -7.67 32.44 -44.33
N ASP A 108 -7.41 33.33 -43.36
CA ASP A 108 -6.09 33.46 -42.71
C ASP A 108 -5.80 32.33 -41.71
N ILE A 109 -5.99 31.11 -42.19
CA ILE A 109 -5.70 29.87 -41.46
C ILE A 109 -4.19 29.76 -41.19
N ALA A 110 -3.36 30.44 -41.99
CA ALA A 110 -1.93 30.52 -41.76
C ALA A 110 -1.60 31.10 -40.37
N LYS A 111 -2.36 32.11 -39.91
CA LYS A 111 -2.20 32.69 -38.58
C LYS A 111 -2.61 31.72 -37.46
N LEU A 112 -3.74 31.02 -37.62
CA LEU A 112 -4.20 30.00 -36.67
C LEU A 112 -3.21 28.83 -36.57
N LEU A 113 -2.82 28.26 -37.72
CA LEU A 113 -1.85 27.17 -37.79
C LEU A 113 -0.47 27.57 -37.26
N LYS A 114 -0.07 28.85 -37.38
CA LYS A 114 1.18 29.33 -36.79
C LYS A 114 1.15 29.26 -35.27
N GLY A 115 0.04 29.67 -34.65
CA GLY A 115 -0.17 29.55 -33.20
C GLY A 115 -0.17 28.10 -32.74
N GLU A 116 -0.91 27.24 -33.43
CA GLU A 116 -0.96 25.81 -33.10
C GLU A 116 0.38 25.09 -33.29
N ARG A 117 1.13 25.41 -34.35
CA ARG A 117 2.46 24.85 -34.59
C ARG A 117 3.43 25.24 -33.48
N GLU A 118 3.38 26.47 -32.99
CA GLU A 118 4.26 26.90 -31.91
C GLU A 118 3.89 26.22 -30.59
N ARG A 119 2.60 26.11 -30.26
CA ARG A 119 2.12 25.32 -29.11
C ARG A 119 2.57 23.87 -29.22
N MET A 120 2.31 23.21 -30.35
CA MET A 120 2.71 21.83 -30.58
C MET A 120 4.23 21.63 -30.52
N ARG A 121 5.01 22.60 -31.00
CA ARG A 121 6.47 22.57 -30.87
C ARG A 121 6.91 22.60 -29.41
N GLN A 122 6.28 23.45 -28.60
CA GLN A 122 6.55 23.54 -27.15
C GLN A 122 6.15 22.24 -26.45
N ASP A 123 4.97 21.69 -26.77
CA ASP A 123 4.49 20.43 -26.20
C ASP A 123 5.42 19.26 -26.54
N VAL A 124 5.84 19.14 -27.80
CA VAL A 124 6.78 18.10 -28.24
C VAL A 124 8.15 18.27 -27.58
N ALA A 125 8.63 19.51 -27.41
CA ALA A 125 9.89 19.78 -26.73
C ALA A 125 9.83 19.43 -25.23
N ALA A 126 8.74 19.79 -24.56
CA ALA A 126 8.49 19.47 -23.16
C ALA A 126 8.38 17.95 -22.95
N PHE A 127 7.58 17.28 -23.78
CA PHE A 127 7.44 15.83 -23.79
C PHE A 127 8.79 15.13 -23.97
N ARG A 128 9.58 15.52 -24.99
CA ARG A 128 10.89 14.93 -25.25
C ARG A 128 11.85 15.13 -24.08
N THR A 129 11.83 16.30 -23.45
CA THR A 129 12.66 16.61 -22.29
C THR A 129 12.28 15.75 -21.08
N ALA A 130 10.98 15.63 -20.80
CA ALA A 130 10.47 14.78 -19.72
C ALA A 130 10.81 13.30 -19.95
N ALA A 131 10.60 12.79 -21.17
CA ALA A 131 10.92 11.42 -21.55
C ALA A 131 12.41 11.10 -21.39
N LEU A 132 13.29 12.03 -21.78
CA LEU A 132 14.74 11.88 -21.58
C LEU A 132 15.13 11.88 -20.11
N LYS A 133 14.56 12.79 -19.29
CA LYS A 133 14.80 12.81 -17.84
C LYS A 133 14.35 11.51 -17.16
N ALA A 134 13.17 11.00 -17.51
CA ALA A 134 12.66 9.74 -16.98
C ALA A 134 13.59 8.58 -17.34
N ARG A 135 14.06 8.52 -18.59
CA ARG A 135 14.99 7.48 -19.04
C ARG A 135 16.36 7.57 -18.36
N ILE A 136 16.87 8.78 -18.11
CA ILE A 136 18.12 8.98 -17.35
C ILE A 136 17.95 8.43 -15.94
N ARG A 137 16.89 8.84 -15.23
CA ARG A 137 16.60 8.38 -13.86
C ARG A 137 16.47 6.85 -13.79
N GLU A 138 15.79 6.22 -14.74
CA GLU A 138 15.68 4.77 -14.84
C GLU A 138 17.06 4.10 -14.97
N LYS A 139 17.95 4.65 -15.80
CA LYS A 139 19.31 4.11 -15.97
C LYS A 139 20.20 4.35 -14.76
N GLU A 140 20.07 5.48 -14.07
CA GLU A 140 20.80 5.76 -12.83
C GLU A 140 20.41 4.79 -11.71
N GLU A 141 19.11 4.53 -11.51
CA GLU A 141 18.66 3.55 -10.51
C GLU A 141 19.12 2.14 -10.86
N LYS A 142 19.06 1.75 -12.15
CA LYS A 142 19.59 0.46 -12.60
C LYS A 142 21.10 0.34 -12.34
N LEU A 143 21.86 1.42 -12.53
CA LEU A 143 23.30 1.42 -12.26
C LEU A 143 23.60 1.26 -10.77
N LYS A 144 22.85 1.96 -9.89
CA LYS A 144 22.97 1.81 -8.43
C LYS A 144 22.68 0.37 -7.99
N GLN A 145 21.64 -0.25 -8.55
CA GLN A 145 21.31 -1.64 -8.23
C GLN A 145 22.45 -2.59 -8.62
N LEU A 146 22.96 -2.47 -9.85
CA LEU A 146 24.08 -3.29 -10.32
C LEU A 146 25.34 -3.10 -9.48
N HIS A 147 25.57 -1.90 -8.94
CA HIS A 147 26.69 -1.65 -8.02
C HIS A 147 26.52 -2.41 -6.70
N ARG A 148 25.34 -2.38 -6.08
CA ARG A 148 25.03 -3.14 -4.86
C ARG A 148 25.19 -4.64 -5.08
N ASP A 149 24.71 -5.14 -6.22
CA ASP A 149 24.82 -6.55 -6.59
C ASP A 149 26.30 -6.96 -6.74
N ALA A 150 27.13 -6.11 -7.35
CA ALA A 150 28.56 -6.36 -7.49
C ALA A 150 29.30 -6.36 -6.14
N GLU A 151 28.96 -5.44 -5.23
CA GLU A 151 29.52 -5.42 -3.87
C GLU A 151 29.15 -6.69 -3.09
N GLN A 152 27.87 -7.10 -3.15
CA GLN A 152 27.40 -8.33 -2.49
C GLN A 152 28.12 -9.58 -3.03
N ALA A 153 28.31 -9.65 -4.35
CA ALA A 153 29.06 -10.74 -4.99
C ALA A 153 30.53 -10.76 -4.54
N MET A 154 31.16 -9.59 -4.41
CA MET A 154 32.53 -9.47 -3.90
C MET A 154 32.64 -9.97 -2.46
N TYR A 155 31.72 -9.58 -1.57
CA TYR A 155 31.71 -10.08 -0.19
C TYR A 155 31.55 -11.60 -0.13
N THR A 156 30.68 -12.15 -0.97
CA THR A 156 30.47 -13.61 -1.06
C THR A 156 31.73 -14.34 -1.51
N LEU A 157 32.44 -13.79 -2.50
CA LEU A 157 33.70 -14.38 -3.00
C LEU A 157 34.81 -14.31 -1.95
N VAL A 158 34.93 -13.20 -1.23
CA VAL A 158 35.92 -13.06 -0.15
C VAL A 158 35.63 -14.05 0.98
N ASP A 159 34.37 -14.24 1.37
CA ASP A 159 34.00 -15.21 2.39
C ASP A 159 34.27 -16.66 1.94
N ALA A 160 33.93 -16.99 0.69
CA ALA A 160 34.24 -18.30 0.12
C ALA A 160 35.75 -18.58 0.08
N GLU A 161 36.58 -17.62 -0.36
CA GLU A 161 38.04 -17.77 -0.37
C GLU A 161 38.62 -17.87 1.05
N ARG A 162 38.03 -17.17 2.02
CA ARG A 162 38.41 -17.29 3.45
C ARG A 162 38.07 -18.67 4.02
N ASN A 163 36.92 -19.22 3.64
CA ASN A 163 36.44 -20.52 4.13
C ASN A 163 37.07 -21.71 3.40
N ARG A 164 37.54 -21.55 2.15
CA ARG A 164 38.18 -22.62 1.37
C ARG A 164 39.27 -23.38 2.14
N PRO A 165 40.33 -22.75 2.69
CA PRO A 165 41.39 -23.50 3.37
C PRO A 165 40.90 -24.22 4.64
N ILE A 166 39.85 -23.70 5.29
CA ILE A 166 39.24 -24.34 6.48
C ILE A 166 38.56 -25.63 6.05
N LEU A 167 37.74 -25.56 5.00
CA LEU A 167 37.02 -26.72 4.45
C LEU A 167 37.99 -27.75 3.85
N GLU A 168 39.03 -27.31 3.14
CA GLU A 168 40.07 -28.22 2.62
C GLU A 168 40.79 -28.96 3.75
N ALA A 169 41.15 -28.26 4.83
CA ALA A 169 41.77 -28.88 6.01
C ALA A 169 40.82 -29.88 6.69
N GLU A 170 39.53 -29.53 6.80
CA GLU A 170 38.50 -30.41 7.35
C GLU A 170 38.32 -31.69 6.53
N VAL A 171 38.25 -31.59 5.20
CA VAL A 171 38.18 -32.76 4.31
C VAL A 171 39.38 -33.68 4.51
N VAL A 172 40.60 -33.12 4.56
CA VAL A 172 41.83 -33.91 4.78
C VAL A 172 41.79 -34.59 6.15
N GLN A 173 41.34 -33.90 7.20
CA GLN A 173 41.19 -34.47 8.54
C GLN A 173 40.17 -35.62 8.55
N LEU A 174 39.00 -35.43 7.95
CA LEU A 174 37.95 -36.45 7.86
C LEU A 174 38.42 -37.68 7.09
N GLN A 175 39.17 -37.50 6.00
CA GLN A 175 39.75 -38.60 5.22
C GLN A 175 40.83 -39.38 5.99
N ALA A 176 41.54 -38.72 6.91
CA ALA A 176 42.58 -39.33 7.72
C ALA A 176 42.05 -40.09 8.95
N LEU A 177 40.76 -39.97 9.28
CA LEU A 177 40.17 -40.66 10.43
C LEU A 177 40.26 -42.18 10.25
N PRO A 178 40.94 -42.92 11.16
CA PRO A 178 41.07 -44.36 11.04
C PRO A 178 39.73 -45.06 11.25
N ALA A 179 39.50 -46.16 10.54
CA ALA A 179 38.30 -46.99 10.66
C ALA A 179 38.07 -47.57 12.07
N LYS A 180 39.12 -47.65 12.90
CA LYS A 180 39.03 -47.97 14.33
C LYS A 180 39.26 -46.71 15.13
N ASN A 181 38.18 -46.07 15.53
CA ASN A 181 38.23 -44.86 16.32
C ASN A 181 37.65 -45.14 17.70
N TYR A 182 38.47 -45.04 18.75
CA TYR A 182 38.03 -45.16 20.15
C TYR A 182 36.89 -44.19 20.49
N ALA A 183 36.78 -43.07 19.77
CA ALA A 183 35.64 -42.16 19.90
C ALA A 183 34.31 -42.83 19.54
N VAL A 184 34.29 -43.73 18.55
CA VAL A 184 33.06 -44.45 18.16
C VAL A 184 32.59 -45.37 19.28
N GLU A 185 33.50 -46.10 19.93
CA GLU A 185 33.14 -46.96 21.07
C GLU A 185 32.57 -46.14 22.24
N TRP A 186 33.13 -44.96 22.49
CA TRP A 186 32.63 -44.06 23.52
C TRP A 186 31.23 -43.52 23.20
N GLU A 187 30.99 -43.10 21.95
CA GLU A 187 29.66 -42.65 21.49
C GLU A 187 28.63 -43.78 21.54
N VAL A 188 28.99 -44.99 21.10
CA VAL A 188 28.11 -46.17 21.19
C VAL A 188 27.72 -46.42 22.64
N ARG A 189 28.68 -46.36 23.57
CA ARG A 189 28.39 -46.50 25.01
C ARG A 189 27.40 -45.43 25.48
N ARG A 190 27.59 -44.18 25.08
CA ARG A 190 26.70 -43.07 25.46
C ARG A 190 25.28 -43.24 24.90
N ILE A 191 25.15 -43.70 23.66
CA ILE A 191 23.87 -44.02 23.03
C ILE A 191 23.18 -45.19 23.77
N CYS A 192 23.93 -46.24 24.12
CA CYS A 192 23.40 -47.35 24.93
C CYS A 192 22.91 -46.88 26.30
N GLU A 193 23.66 -46.01 26.99
CA GLU A 193 23.24 -45.42 28.26
C GLU A 193 21.88 -44.69 28.16
N LEU A 194 21.65 -43.96 27.05
CA LEU A 194 20.39 -43.24 26.80
C LEU A 194 19.19 -44.18 26.55
N LEU A 195 19.44 -45.29 25.86
CA LEU A 195 18.43 -46.34 25.63
C LEU A 195 18.11 -47.09 26.94
N GLU A 196 19.15 -47.45 27.71
CA GLU A 196 19.01 -48.15 28.99
C GLU A 196 18.29 -47.30 30.04
N SER A 197 18.47 -45.98 30.01
CA SER A 197 17.75 -45.07 30.92
C SER A 197 16.28 -44.86 30.54
N GLY A 198 15.82 -45.35 29.38
CA GLY A 198 14.45 -45.15 28.88
C GLY A 198 14.16 -43.73 28.41
N VAL A 199 15.19 -42.90 28.23
CA VAL A 199 15.06 -41.53 27.69
C VAL A 199 14.70 -41.60 26.21
N TYR A 200 15.29 -42.56 25.51
CA TYR A 200 14.96 -42.91 24.14
C TYR A 200 14.47 -44.35 24.07
N GLU A 201 13.44 -44.58 23.26
CA GLU A 201 12.91 -45.92 22.97
C GLU A 201 13.68 -46.57 21.82
N GLU A 202 14.16 -45.77 20.86
CA GLU A 202 14.91 -46.25 19.70
C GLU A 202 15.89 -45.18 19.22
N ILE A 203 17.08 -45.59 18.81
CA ILE A 203 18.06 -44.73 18.11
C ILE A 203 18.61 -45.53 16.93
N GLN A 204 18.42 -45.04 15.72
CA GLN A 204 18.81 -45.67 14.47
C GLN A 204 19.71 -44.73 13.66
N CYS A 205 20.87 -45.25 13.24
CA CYS A 205 21.73 -44.59 12.26
C CYS A 205 21.34 -45.09 10.86
N GLU A 206 21.06 -44.18 9.95
CA GLU A 206 20.65 -44.51 8.58
C GLU A 206 21.86 -44.58 7.64
N GLU A 207 21.72 -45.26 6.50
CA GLU A 207 22.81 -45.45 5.51
C GLU A 207 23.25 -44.12 4.89
N ASP A 208 22.34 -43.14 4.82
CA ASP A 208 22.62 -41.79 4.37
C ASP A 208 23.31 -40.96 5.46
N GLY A 209 23.88 -41.55 6.50
CA GLY A 209 24.60 -40.86 7.58
C GLY A 209 23.74 -39.95 8.45
N SER A 210 22.41 -39.93 8.27
CA SER A 210 21.51 -39.30 9.22
C SER A 210 21.25 -40.21 10.44
N LEU A 211 20.73 -39.61 11.50
CA LEU A 211 20.31 -40.33 12.70
C LEU A 211 18.87 -40.01 13.02
N ARG A 212 18.09 -41.04 13.33
CA ARG A 212 16.71 -40.96 13.81
C ARG A 212 16.63 -41.51 15.23
N ALA A 213 16.01 -40.77 16.14
CA ALA A 213 15.84 -41.18 17.52
C ALA A 213 14.40 -40.94 17.98
N ARG A 214 13.76 -41.93 18.58
CA ARG A 214 12.44 -41.81 19.20
C ARG A 214 12.57 -41.69 20.70
N THR A 215 12.06 -40.61 21.27
CA THR A 215 12.07 -40.39 22.72
C THR A 215 11.02 -41.27 23.40
N GLY A 216 11.20 -41.50 24.70
CA GLY A 216 10.06 -41.88 25.55
C GLY A 216 9.04 -40.73 25.66
N PRO A 217 7.93 -40.94 26.40
CA PRO A 217 6.95 -39.89 26.65
C PRO A 217 7.56 -38.69 27.39
N ILE A 218 7.42 -37.51 26.80
CA ILE A 218 7.85 -36.23 27.36
C ILE A 218 6.68 -35.60 28.12
N THR A 219 6.98 -35.08 29.30
CA THR A 219 6.06 -34.28 30.11
C THR A 219 6.78 -33.02 30.57
N LEU A 220 6.30 -31.86 30.16
CA LEU A 220 6.84 -30.57 30.61
C LEU A 220 6.32 -30.25 32.01
N SER A 221 7.17 -29.65 32.84
CA SER A 221 6.74 -29.05 34.11
C SER A 221 6.88 -27.54 34.04
N HIS A 222 5.78 -26.83 34.25
CA HIS A 222 5.72 -25.38 34.24
C HIS A 222 4.66 -24.91 35.24
N ASP A 223 5.01 -23.93 36.08
CA ASP A 223 4.17 -23.37 37.15
C ASP A 223 3.50 -24.42 38.04
N GLY A 224 4.26 -25.44 38.40
CA GLY A 224 3.82 -26.54 39.25
C GLY A 224 2.82 -27.51 38.60
N ARG A 225 2.49 -27.31 37.32
CA ARG A 225 1.66 -28.22 36.52
C ARG A 225 2.51 -29.10 35.61
N LEU A 226 1.90 -30.18 35.14
CA LEU A 226 2.50 -31.16 34.25
C LEU A 226 1.72 -31.22 32.94
N PHE A 227 2.41 -31.08 31.82
CA PHE A 227 1.85 -31.05 30.48
C PHE A 227 2.35 -32.27 29.69
N PRO A 228 1.54 -33.33 29.53
CA PRO A 228 1.94 -34.54 28.83
C PRO A 228 1.94 -34.30 27.31
N LEU A 229 3.14 -34.25 26.72
CA LEU A 229 3.32 -33.94 25.30
C LEU A 229 3.38 -35.19 24.40
N GLY A 230 3.63 -36.36 25.00
CA GLY A 230 3.81 -37.61 24.26
C GLY A 230 5.26 -37.84 23.80
N GLY A 231 5.46 -38.77 22.87
CA GLY A 231 6.78 -39.11 22.34
C GLY A 231 7.14 -38.31 21.10
N TYR A 232 8.43 -38.13 20.84
CA TYR A 232 8.95 -37.39 19.69
C TYR A 232 9.89 -38.25 18.87
N GLU A 233 9.92 -38.00 17.57
CA GLU A 233 10.98 -38.44 16.68
C GLU A 233 11.90 -37.27 16.36
N ILE A 234 13.19 -37.46 16.59
CA ILE A 234 14.26 -36.50 16.33
C ILE A 234 15.08 -37.04 15.16
N THR A 235 15.24 -36.24 14.11
CA THR A 235 16.11 -36.54 12.97
C THR A 235 17.26 -35.55 12.94
N ILE A 236 18.50 -36.06 12.92
CA ILE A 236 19.73 -35.29 12.74
C ILE A 236 20.30 -35.64 11.36
N GLY A 237 20.27 -34.69 10.43
CA GLY A 237 20.81 -34.88 9.09
C GLY A 237 22.34 -34.77 9.05
N GLN A 238 22.96 -35.28 7.98
CA GLN A 238 24.42 -35.18 7.76
C GLN A 238 24.96 -33.74 7.80
N ASN A 239 24.13 -32.79 7.36
CA ASN A 239 24.46 -31.36 7.36
C ASN A 239 24.29 -30.67 8.73
N GLY A 240 24.02 -31.45 9.78
CA GLY A 240 23.76 -30.94 11.12
C GLY A 240 22.36 -30.33 11.31
N SER A 241 21.46 -30.45 10.33
CA SER A 241 20.07 -30.03 10.51
C SER A 241 19.35 -30.93 11.50
N VAL A 242 18.54 -30.34 12.37
CA VAL A 242 17.72 -31.06 13.35
C VAL A 242 16.26 -30.87 12.99
N ARG A 243 15.51 -31.96 12.93
CA ARG A 243 14.04 -31.98 12.81
C ARG A 243 13.46 -32.72 13.99
N ILE A 244 12.34 -32.23 14.51
CA ILE A 244 11.60 -32.85 15.60
C ILE A 244 10.14 -32.95 15.17
N SER A 245 9.58 -34.14 15.21
CA SER A 245 8.17 -34.39 14.95
C SER A 245 7.53 -35.10 16.12
N ASN A 246 6.31 -34.72 16.49
CA ASN A 246 5.56 -35.44 17.52
C ASN A 246 5.00 -36.74 16.93
N LEU A 247 5.14 -37.85 17.66
CA LEU A 247 4.60 -39.15 17.28
C LEU A 247 3.09 -39.26 17.56
N GLY A 248 2.57 -38.40 18.44
CA GLY A 248 1.14 -38.20 18.69
C GLY A 248 0.69 -36.80 18.31
N LYS A 249 -0.44 -36.66 17.61
CA LYS A 249 -1.02 -35.32 17.43
C LYS A 249 -1.70 -34.90 18.73
N HIS A 250 -1.35 -33.72 19.24
CA HIS A 250 -2.13 -33.10 20.31
C HIS A 250 -3.43 -32.54 19.71
N PRO A 251 -4.61 -32.78 20.33
CA PRO A 251 -5.89 -32.39 19.73
C PRO A 251 -6.13 -30.88 19.68
N ARG A 252 -5.39 -30.10 20.48
CA ARG A 252 -5.58 -28.65 20.67
C ARG A 252 -4.40 -27.79 20.25
N ALA A 253 -3.29 -28.40 19.85
CA ALA A 253 -2.08 -27.68 19.48
C ALA A 253 -1.74 -27.95 18.01
N GLU A 254 -1.40 -26.89 17.28
CA GLU A 254 -1.00 -26.99 15.87
C GLU A 254 0.47 -27.38 15.72
N HIS A 255 1.30 -26.92 16.66
CA HIS A 255 2.71 -27.21 16.76
C HIS A 255 2.97 -28.49 17.55
N PRO A 256 3.98 -29.28 17.17
CA PRO A 256 4.30 -30.52 17.88
C PRO A 256 4.84 -30.29 19.30
N HIS A 257 5.43 -29.13 19.58
CA HIS A 257 6.02 -28.72 20.85
C HIS A 257 6.08 -27.18 20.90
N PRO A 258 6.03 -26.53 22.08
CA PRO A 258 6.07 -25.06 22.18
C PRO A 258 7.21 -24.38 21.39
N HIS A 259 8.37 -25.03 21.28
CA HIS A 259 9.56 -24.51 20.60
C HIS A 259 9.90 -25.23 19.29
N VAL A 260 8.95 -25.95 18.69
CA VAL A 260 9.16 -26.64 17.41
C VAL A 260 8.12 -26.17 16.40
N GLY A 261 8.60 -25.66 15.26
CA GLY A 261 7.72 -25.20 14.18
C GLY A 261 6.89 -26.34 13.57
N THR A 262 5.85 -26.00 12.82
CA THR A 262 5.02 -26.98 12.08
C THR A 262 5.82 -27.76 11.03
N ASP A 263 6.93 -27.22 10.56
CA ASP A 263 7.89 -27.89 9.67
C ASP A 263 8.91 -28.78 10.43
N GLY A 264 8.77 -28.88 11.75
CA GLY A 264 9.64 -29.64 12.64
C GLY A 264 10.97 -28.97 12.98
N ARG A 265 11.23 -27.70 12.60
CA ARG A 265 12.47 -27.01 13.03
C ARG A 265 12.37 -26.57 14.48
N PRO A 266 13.28 -27.00 15.37
CA PRO A 266 13.34 -26.46 16.72
C PRO A 266 13.93 -25.04 16.73
N CYS A 267 13.33 -24.15 17.53
CA CYS A 267 13.92 -22.87 17.91
C CYS A 267 14.94 -23.11 19.03
N LEU A 268 16.15 -23.57 18.66
CA LEU A 268 17.18 -23.97 19.63
C LEU A 268 17.78 -22.81 20.45
N GLY A 269 17.45 -21.55 20.15
CA GLY A 269 17.91 -20.38 20.92
C GLY A 269 19.42 -20.39 21.17
N ASN A 270 19.80 -20.29 22.45
CA ASN A 270 21.20 -20.25 22.88
C ASN A 270 21.97 -21.57 22.69
N ILE A 271 21.29 -22.73 22.63
CA ILE A 271 21.95 -24.03 22.45
C ILE A 271 22.26 -24.35 20.98
N ALA A 272 21.73 -23.57 20.02
CA ALA A 272 21.90 -23.83 18.59
C ALA A 272 23.37 -24.00 18.17
N SER A 273 24.26 -23.11 18.65
CA SER A 273 25.68 -23.18 18.31
C SER A 273 26.38 -24.40 18.92
N ASP A 274 25.94 -24.83 20.10
CA ASP A 274 26.57 -25.96 20.80
C ASP A 274 26.08 -27.29 20.23
N VAL A 275 24.80 -27.40 19.86
CA VAL A 275 24.27 -28.52 19.09
C VAL A 275 25.05 -28.67 17.78
N ALA A 276 25.20 -27.58 17.00
CA ALA A 276 25.95 -27.62 15.75
C ALA A 276 27.42 -28.05 15.94
N LYS A 277 28.12 -27.51 16.95
CA LYS A 277 29.50 -27.90 17.29
C LYS A 277 29.60 -29.37 17.71
N MET A 278 28.63 -29.88 18.46
CA MET A 278 28.64 -31.26 18.92
C MET A 278 28.35 -32.23 17.78
N ILE A 279 27.41 -31.90 16.88
CA ILE A 279 27.18 -32.69 15.66
C ILE A 279 28.44 -32.73 14.79
N GLY A 280 29.08 -31.58 14.54
CA GLY A 280 30.33 -31.52 13.77
C GLY A 280 31.51 -32.27 14.41
N ARG A 281 31.45 -32.53 15.72
CA ARG A 281 32.43 -33.36 16.46
C ARG A 281 31.98 -34.81 16.63
N CYS A 282 30.90 -35.22 15.98
CA CYS A 282 30.27 -36.53 16.11
C CYS A 282 29.93 -36.92 17.55
N ARG A 283 29.62 -35.95 18.43
CA ARG A 283 29.21 -36.18 19.83
C ARG A 283 27.72 -36.44 19.95
N ILE A 284 27.24 -37.46 19.24
CA ILE A 284 25.81 -37.69 19.02
C ILE A 284 25.06 -38.00 20.32
N GLY A 285 25.66 -38.78 21.22
CA GLY A 285 25.03 -39.05 22.52
C GLY A 285 24.79 -37.78 23.33
N ASP A 286 25.73 -36.84 23.30
CA ASP A 286 25.59 -35.55 23.99
C ASP A 286 24.56 -34.64 23.31
N VAL A 287 24.50 -34.65 21.97
CA VAL A 287 23.47 -33.92 21.21
C VAL A 287 22.07 -34.42 21.57
N LEU A 288 21.86 -35.74 21.55
CA LEU A 288 20.56 -36.33 21.90
C LEU A 288 20.18 -35.98 23.35
N ASN A 289 21.11 -36.12 24.30
CA ASN A 289 20.85 -35.73 25.68
C ASN A 289 20.45 -34.25 25.82
N LEU A 290 21.12 -33.34 25.09
CA LEU A 290 20.78 -31.92 25.08
C LEU A 290 19.44 -31.63 24.40
N LEU A 291 19.12 -32.29 23.29
CA LEU A 291 17.83 -32.15 22.61
C LEU A 291 16.68 -32.70 23.46
N HIS A 292 16.90 -33.79 24.20
CA HIS A 292 15.93 -34.27 25.18
C HIS A 292 15.72 -33.25 26.32
N ALA A 293 16.80 -32.67 26.85
CA ALA A 293 16.69 -31.60 27.85
C ALA A 293 15.95 -30.37 27.30
N PHE A 294 16.15 -30.03 26.03
CA PHE A 294 15.39 -28.97 25.34
C PHE A 294 13.89 -29.30 25.25
N LEU A 295 13.52 -30.55 24.94
CA LEU A 295 12.11 -30.98 24.93
C LEU A 295 11.47 -31.04 26.34
N LEU A 296 12.29 -31.08 27.40
CA LEU A 296 11.84 -30.93 28.78
C LEU A 296 11.84 -29.47 29.27
N GLY A 297 12.25 -28.52 28.42
CA GLY A 297 12.27 -27.10 28.73
C GLY A 297 11.11 -26.35 28.09
N TYR A 298 10.60 -25.35 28.82
CA TYR A 298 9.68 -24.36 28.29
C TYR A 298 10.20 -22.96 28.60
N ASN A 299 10.22 -22.11 27.57
CA ASN A 299 10.46 -20.67 27.69
C ASN A 299 9.28 -19.92 27.07
N PRO A 300 8.48 -19.16 27.82
CA PRO A 300 7.31 -18.46 27.27
C PRO A 300 7.69 -17.37 26.25
N GLY A 301 8.83 -16.70 26.45
CA GLY A 301 9.18 -15.49 25.68
C GLY A 301 9.43 -15.67 24.19
N ASN A 302 9.54 -16.90 23.68
CA ASN A 302 9.77 -17.17 22.26
C ASN A 302 9.14 -18.48 21.76
N ALA A 303 8.09 -18.96 22.44
CA ALA A 303 7.39 -20.16 22.03
C ALA A 303 6.57 -19.90 20.75
N TYR A 304 6.62 -20.82 19.79
CA TYR A 304 5.70 -20.82 18.65
C TYR A 304 4.26 -21.08 19.09
N GLU A 305 4.09 -21.93 20.10
CA GLU A 305 2.79 -22.22 20.68
C GLU A 305 2.87 -22.22 22.20
N ARG A 306 1.92 -21.56 22.86
CA ARG A 306 1.88 -21.42 24.31
C ARG A 306 1.61 -22.75 24.99
N ILE A 307 2.17 -22.94 26.18
CA ILE A 307 2.08 -24.22 26.89
C ILE A 307 0.64 -24.58 27.28
N GLY A 308 -0.23 -23.59 27.47
CA GLY A 308 -1.67 -23.79 27.75
C GLY A 308 -2.41 -24.58 26.67
N ARG A 309 -1.97 -24.53 25.41
CA ARG A 309 -2.55 -25.35 24.31
C ARG A 309 -2.29 -26.84 24.47
N PHE A 310 -1.29 -27.19 25.27
CA PHE A 310 -0.93 -28.57 25.62
C PHE A 310 -1.56 -29.02 26.95
N ASP A 311 -2.40 -28.20 27.59
CA ASP A 311 -3.14 -28.62 28.77
C ASP A 311 -4.31 -29.53 28.38
N PRO A 312 -4.32 -30.81 28.85
CA PRO A 312 -5.43 -31.72 28.58
C PRO A 312 -6.76 -31.23 29.16
N SER A 313 -6.72 -30.50 30.28
CA SER A 313 -7.93 -29.94 30.90
C SER A 313 -8.39 -28.68 30.15
N GLY A 314 -7.45 -27.87 29.69
CA GLY A 314 -7.71 -26.54 29.09
C GLY A 314 -8.05 -25.49 30.15
N GLU A 315 -7.72 -25.75 31.42
CA GLU A 315 -7.93 -24.84 32.54
C GLU A 315 -6.71 -23.96 32.81
N TYR A 316 -5.55 -24.30 32.24
CA TYR A 316 -4.35 -23.48 32.32
C TYR A 316 -4.50 -22.25 31.43
N GLN A 317 -4.47 -21.09 32.05
CA GLN A 317 -4.33 -19.80 31.38
C GLN A 317 -2.90 -19.36 31.59
N ASP A 318 -2.17 -19.20 30.50
CA ASP A 318 -0.81 -18.66 30.52
C ASP A 318 -0.94 -17.15 30.78
N GLU A 319 -0.30 -16.64 31.83
CA GLU A 319 -0.35 -15.22 32.19
C GLU A 319 0.19 -14.33 31.07
N ASP A 320 1.03 -14.90 30.19
CA ASP A 320 1.60 -14.24 29.02
C ASP A 320 0.81 -14.51 27.72
N GLU A 321 -0.28 -15.31 27.75
CA GLU A 321 -1.15 -15.46 26.57
C GLU A 321 -1.93 -14.17 26.39
N ASN A 322 -1.42 -13.31 25.51
CA ASN A 322 -2.14 -12.14 25.09
C ASN A 322 -3.44 -12.60 24.41
N PRO A 323 -4.59 -12.39 25.05
CA PRO A 323 -5.86 -12.93 24.58
C PRO A 323 -6.29 -12.28 23.25
N CYS A 324 -5.63 -11.18 22.87
CA CYS A 324 -5.85 -10.48 21.62
C CYS A 324 -4.91 -10.95 20.48
N ASP A 325 -3.94 -11.85 20.71
CA ASP A 325 -3.02 -12.32 19.64
C ASP A 325 -3.75 -13.03 18.48
N ASN A 326 -4.92 -13.63 18.75
CA ASN A 326 -5.77 -14.28 17.74
C ASN A 326 -6.92 -13.38 17.23
N CYS A 327 -6.96 -12.11 17.65
CA CYS A 327 -7.98 -11.18 17.17
C CYS A 327 -7.62 -10.72 15.76
N GLU A 328 -8.58 -10.76 14.81
CA GLU A 328 -8.39 -10.17 13.47
C GLU A 328 -8.06 -8.67 13.57
N ASP A 329 -8.52 -8.03 14.64
CA ASP A 329 -8.30 -6.62 14.96
C ASP A 329 -7.14 -6.42 15.97
N SER A 330 -6.25 -7.40 16.15
CA SER A 330 -5.10 -7.25 17.06
C SER A 330 -4.27 -6.01 16.73
N SER A 331 -3.83 -5.28 17.75
CA SER A 331 -3.08 -4.02 17.58
C SER A 331 -3.84 -2.92 16.80
N THR A 332 -5.17 -3.00 16.65
CA THR A 332 -5.98 -1.89 16.11
C THR A 332 -6.46 -0.95 17.22
N PRO A 333 -6.92 0.27 16.88
CA PRO A 333 -7.54 1.15 17.88
C PRO A 333 -8.73 0.51 18.60
N PHE A 334 -9.51 -0.34 17.92
CA PHE A 334 -10.61 -1.09 18.54
C PHE A 334 -10.10 -2.08 19.59
N CYS A 335 -9.04 -2.83 19.27
CA CYS A 335 -8.42 -3.76 20.21
C CYS A 335 -7.93 -3.03 21.47
N ILE A 336 -7.37 -1.84 21.31
CA ILE A 336 -6.84 -1.07 22.43
C ILE A 336 -7.96 -0.48 23.30
N ALA A 337 -9.01 0.08 22.69
CA ALA A 337 -10.00 0.89 23.39
C ALA A 337 -11.24 0.11 23.87
N GLU A 338 -11.70 -0.89 23.12
CA GLU A 338 -13.01 -1.51 23.34
C GLU A 338 -12.96 -3.03 23.51
N CYS A 339 -11.87 -3.68 23.13
CA CYS A 339 -11.77 -5.13 23.25
C CYS A 339 -11.74 -5.53 24.73
N SER A 340 -12.79 -6.21 25.18
CA SER A 340 -12.92 -6.66 26.57
C SER A 340 -11.88 -7.69 26.99
N THR A 341 -11.19 -8.29 26.03
CA THR A 341 -10.07 -9.20 26.29
C THR A 341 -8.74 -8.45 26.40
N ASN A 342 -8.63 -7.21 25.92
CA ASN A 342 -7.41 -6.42 26.06
C ASN A 342 -7.25 -5.95 27.53
N ASP A 343 -6.73 -6.81 28.40
CA ASP A 343 -6.46 -6.54 29.82
C ASP A 343 -5.19 -5.68 30.01
N GLY A 344 -5.05 -4.63 29.19
CA GLY A 344 -3.89 -3.75 29.16
C GLY A 344 -2.67 -4.30 28.39
N PHE A 345 -2.82 -5.40 27.65
CA PHE A 345 -1.74 -5.99 26.85
C PHE A 345 -1.31 -5.08 25.68
N TYR A 346 -2.27 -4.45 25.01
CA TYR A 346 -2.03 -3.46 23.98
C TYR A 346 -2.38 -2.07 24.49
N THR A 347 -1.42 -1.17 24.37
CA THR A 347 -1.60 0.27 24.59
C THR A 347 -1.68 1.01 23.26
N ALA A 348 -2.02 2.30 23.27
CA ALA A 348 -2.02 3.12 22.06
C ALA A 348 -0.70 3.01 21.27
N ARG A 349 0.44 2.84 21.96
CA ARG A 349 1.77 2.74 21.34
C ARG A 349 1.97 1.48 20.52
N ASP A 350 1.21 0.43 20.84
CA ASP A 350 1.29 -0.86 20.18
C ASP A 350 0.35 -0.91 18.96
N CYS A 351 -0.42 0.16 18.70
CA CYS A 351 -1.32 0.20 17.56
C CYS A 351 -0.55 0.18 16.23
N GLY A 352 -0.94 -0.68 15.28
CA GLY A 352 -0.37 -0.71 13.94
C GLY A 352 -0.54 0.61 13.17
N ASP A 353 -1.62 1.33 13.47
CA ASP A 353 -1.89 2.66 12.92
C ASP A 353 -1.41 3.80 13.84
N HIS A 354 -0.72 3.48 14.94
CA HIS A 354 -0.22 4.48 15.88
C HIS A 354 0.57 5.56 15.13
N ARG A 355 0.17 6.82 15.33
CA ARG A 355 0.83 8.00 14.75
C ARG A 355 0.85 8.07 13.22
N THR A 356 -0.06 7.38 12.56
CA THR A 356 -0.33 7.57 11.14
C THR A 356 -1.33 8.71 10.92
N ASP A 357 -1.46 9.19 9.67
CA ASP A 357 -2.49 10.16 9.30
C ASP A 357 -3.91 9.71 9.69
N TYR A 358 -4.19 8.40 9.59
CA TYR A 358 -5.45 7.81 10.03
C TYR A 358 -5.66 8.01 11.53
N CYS A 359 -4.63 7.76 12.35
CA CYS A 359 -4.70 7.98 13.80
C CYS A 359 -5.08 9.42 14.15
N TYR A 360 -4.61 10.40 13.38
CA TYR A 360 -4.85 11.82 13.67
C TYR A 360 -6.14 12.39 13.07
N ALA A 361 -6.54 11.96 11.87
CA ALA A 361 -7.71 12.53 11.18
C ALA A 361 -8.99 11.71 11.34
N GLU A 362 -8.89 10.38 11.45
CA GLU A 362 -10.02 9.47 11.21
C GLU A 362 -10.30 8.53 12.39
N CYS A 363 -9.32 8.28 13.25
CA CYS A 363 -9.45 7.34 14.35
C CYS A 363 -10.40 7.88 15.43
N GLN A 364 -11.60 7.30 15.52
CA GLN A 364 -12.60 7.64 16.54
C GLN A 364 -12.13 7.40 17.99
N TYR A 365 -11.07 6.61 18.16
CA TYR A 365 -10.48 6.30 19.47
C TYR A 365 -9.34 7.24 19.85
N ASN A 366 -8.86 8.09 18.93
CA ASN A 366 -7.91 9.17 19.25
C ASN A 366 -8.67 10.39 19.81
N GLY A 367 -9.43 10.16 20.89
CA GLY A 367 -10.25 11.16 21.57
C GLY A 367 -9.97 11.24 23.07
N GLU A 368 -10.80 11.98 23.81
CA GLU A 368 -10.72 12.09 25.28
C GLU A 368 -10.89 10.71 25.93
N GLY A 369 -9.78 10.06 26.31
CA GLY A 369 -9.79 8.80 27.06
C GLY A 369 -8.65 7.82 26.72
N CYS A 370 -8.14 7.82 25.49
CA CYS A 370 -7.19 6.78 25.02
C CYS A 370 -5.73 7.24 24.89
N LEU A 371 -5.42 8.49 25.28
CA LEU A 371 -4.25 9.32 24.88
C LEU A 371 -4.64 10.17 23.68
N ALA A 372 -5.01 11.44 23.91
CA ALA A 372 -5.20 12.41 22.84
C ALA A 372 -3.83 12.67 22.20
N LEU A 373 -3.49 11.89 21.17
CA LEU A 373 -2.22 11.99 20.46
C LEU A 373 -2.34 13.07 19.41
N SER A 374 -1.45 14.05 19.48
CA SER A 374 -1.34 15.07 18.45
C SER A 374 -0.26 14.66 17.44
N PRO A 375 -0.49 14.85 16.12
CA PRO A 375 0.59 14.76 15.11
C PRO A 375 1.75 15.73 15.41
N CYS A 376 1.49 16.67 16.30
CA CYS A 376 2.38 17.69 16.74
C CYS A 376 3.34 17.26 17.85
N ASP A 377 3.02 16.24 18.65
CA ASP A 377 3.79 15.85 19.84
C ASP A 377 5.20 15.31 19.52
N GLU A 378 5.44 14.94 18.26
CA GLU A 378 6.74 14.43 17.78
C GLU A 378 7.19 15.08 16.48
N CYS A 379 6.67 16.25 16.16
CA CYS A 379 7.08 16.96 14.96
C CYS A 379 8.55 17.41 15.13
N GLU A 380 9.47 16.90 14.31
CA GLU A 380 10.88 17.34 14.29
C GLU A 380 11.03 18.86 14.04
N HIS A 381 9.99 19.46 13.47
CA HIS A 381 9.88 20.87 13.18
C HIS A 381 9.12 21.67 14.25
N GLU A 382 8.82 21.07 15.40
CA GLU A 382 8.14 21.78 16.50
C GLU A 382 8.83 23.11 16.84
N GLY A 383 8.04 24.17 16.94
CA GLY A 383 8.54 25.53 17.18
C GLY A 383 9.31 26.15 16.02
N THR A 384 9.41 25.50 14.85
CA THR A 384 10.03 26.10 13.66
C THR A 384 9.01 26.85 12.79
N GLN A 385 9.53 27.69 11.89
CA GLN A 385 8.71 28.38 10.89
C GLN A 385 7.88 27.42 10.04
N HIS A 386 8.45 26.30 9.61
CA HIS A 386 7.76 25.31 8.77
C HIS A 386 6.55 24.71 9.51
N CYS A 387 6.71 24.37 10.78
CA CYS A 387 5.59 23.85 11.58
C CYS A 387 4.47 24.87 11.76
N TYR A 388 4.78 26.17 11.85
CA TYR A 388 3.73 27.18 12.03
C TYR A 388 3.03 27.56 10.72
N LEU A 389 3.80 27.76 9.65
CA LEU A 389 3.29 28.30 8.39
C LEU A 389 2.79 27.22 7.42
N GLU A 390 3.36 26.02 7.43
CA GLU A 390 3.13 25.01 6.39
C GLU A 390 2.48 23.73 6.91
N CYS A 391 2.51 23.46 8.21
CA CYS A 391 1.89 22.25 8.77
C CYS A 391 0.35 22.32 8.72
N ARG A 392 -0.27 21.38 8.02
CA ARG A 392 -1.74 21.25 7.94
C ARG A 392 -2.40 21.01 9.30
N TRP A 393 -1.68 20.39 10.24
CA TRP A 393 -2.21 20.06 11.56
C TRP A 393 -2.16 21.25 12.53
N ASN A 394 -1.47 22.34 12.18
CA ASN A 394 -1.39 23.51 13.05
C ASN A 394 -2.71 24.31 13.12
N GLU A 395 -3.68 24.02 12.23
CA GLU A 395 -4.97 24.72 12.22
C GLU A 395 -5.84 24.39 13.45
N GLU A 396 -5.72 23.15 13.95
CA GLU A 396 -6.55 22.61 15.03
C GLU A 396 -5.85 22.65 16.39
N TRP A 397 -4.51 22.51 16.45
CA TRP A 397 -3.80 22.14 17.68
C TRP A 397 -3.00 23.27 18.36
N GLU A 398 -3.07 24.50 17.85
CA GLU A 398 -2.53 25.72 18.52
C GLU A 398 -1.07 25.63 19.01
N LYS A 399 -0.14 25.24 18.14
CA LYS A 399 1.27 25.20 18.55
C LYS A 399 1.87 26.59 18.78
N PHE A 400 2.88 26.61 19.66
CA PHE A 400 3.67 27.80 20.00
C PHE A 400 4.18 28.51 18.74
N SER A 401 3.82 29.79 18.60
CA SER A 401 4.35 30.64 17.54
C SER A 401 5.82 30.94 17.83
N PRO A 402 6.76 30.72 16.88
CA PRO A 402 8.16 31.10 17.09
C PRO A 402 8.39 32.62 17.20
N CYS A 403 7.37 33.42 16.91
CA CYS A 403 7.41 34.87 17.02
C CYS A 403 6.96 35.29 18.42
N GLU A 404 7.93 35.53 19.33
CA GLU A 404 7.67 35.98 20.71
C GLU A 404 6.91 37.31 20.80
N GLY A 405 6.93 38.14 19.75
CA GLY A 405 6.25 39.44 19.73
C GLY A 405 4.90 39.47 18.99
N CYS A 406 4.40 38.33 18.50
CA CYS A 406 3.19 38.30 17.68
C CYS A 406 1.89 38.52 18.49
N GLU A 407 1.96 38.48 19.82
CA GLU A 407 0.85 38.86 20.71
C GLU A 407 0.79 40.36 20.99
N ASP A 408 1.87 41.09 20.72
CA ASP A 408 1.97 42.52 21.00
C ASP A 408 1.52 43.38 19.81
N GLU A 409 0.95 44.56 20.08
CA GLU A 409 0.59 45.58 19.09
C GLU A 409 1.79 46.08 18.26
N THR A 410 3.01 45.70 18.66
CA THR A 410 4.27 46.06 17.99
C THR A 410 4.70 45.08 16.92
N CYS A 411 3.97 43.98 16.68
CA CYS A 411 4.29 43.06 15.61
C CYS A 411 4.11 43.74 14.23
N PRO A 412 5.13 43.74 13.35
CA PRO A 412 5.02 44.33 12.02
C PRO A 412 3.84 43.73 11.23
N ASP A 413 3.11 44.58 10.49
CA ASP A 413 1.93 44.15 9.69
C ASP A 413 2.29 43.13 8.59
N ASP A 414 3.57 43.06 8.18
CA ASP A 414 4.10 42.12 7.20
C ASP A 414 4.65 40.83 7.84
N CYS A 415 4.43 40.62 9.14
CA CYS A 415 4.86 39.41 9.83
C CYS A 415 4.04 38.19 9.35
N PRO A 416 4.69 37.18 8.72
CA PRO A 416 3.98 36.03 8.16
C PRO A 416 3.26 35.18 9.24
N TYR A 417 3.76 35.22 10.47
CA TYR A 417 3.14 34.53 11.61
C TYR A 417 1.83 35.20 12.05
N LEU A 418 1.79 36.53 12.07
CA LEU A 418 0.58 37.29 12.41
C LEU A 418 -0.50 37.11 11.33
N GLU A 419 -0.11 37.11 10.05
CA GLU A 419 -1.02 36.85 8.94
C GLU A 419 -1.64 35.45 9.03
N ARG A 420 -0.83 34.41 9.25
CA ARG A 420 -1.32 33.04 9.43
C ARG A 420 -2.25 32.93 10.63
N ARG A 421 -1.91 33.52 11.79
CA ARG A 421 -2.79 33.52 12.98
C ARG A 421 -4.15 34.14 12.68
N ARG A 422 -4.17 35.32 12.08
CA ARG A 422 -5.41 36.00 11.65
C ARG A 422 -6.22 35.13 10.68
N SER A 423 -5.56 34.44 9.76
CA SER A 423 -6.23 33.49 8.85
C SER A 423 -6.90 32.33 9.60
N LEU A 424 -6.24 31.78 10.63
CA LEU A 424 -6.79 30.69 11.44
C LEU A 424 -7.96 31.16 12.33
N GLU A 425 -7.83 32.33 12.97
CA GLU A 425 -8.90 32.95 13.76
C GLU A 425 -10.15 33.21 12.88
N ASN A 426 -9.94 33.75 11.68
CA ASN A 426 -11.02 33.97 10.70
C ASN A 426 -11.65 32.67 10.19
N ALA A 427 -10.89 31.60 10.06
CA ALA A 427 -11.43 30.29 9.70
C ALA A 427 -12.31 29.73 10.82
N ARG A 428 -11.87 29.84 12.08
CA ARG A 428 -12.61 29.37 13.26
C ARG A 428 -13.90 30.15 13.51
N SER A 429 -13.87 31.47 13.34
CA SER A 429 -15.07 32.29 13.49
C SER A 429 -16.15 31.86 12.47
N ARG A 430 -15.75 31.53 11.24
CA ARG A 430 -16.67 30.99 10.22
C ARG A 430 -17.26 29.62 10.61
N THR A 431 -16.46 28.75 11.21
CA THR A 431 -16.94 27.42 11.65
C THR A 431 -17.90 27.52 12.85
N GLN A 432 -17.63 28.42 13.80
CA GLN A 432 -18.53 28.66 14.94
C GLN A 432 -19.86 29.28 14.49
N ASP A 433 -19.83 30.24 13.55
CA ASP A 433 -21.04 30.83 12.99
C ASP A 433 -21.86 29.82 12.16
N GLY A 434 -21.20 28.84 11.51
CA GLY A 434 -21.85 27.76 10.78
C GLY A 434 -22.55 26.71 11.66
N ASN A 435 -21.97 26.40 12.83
CA ASN A 435 -22.56 25.41 13.76
C ASN A 435 -23.68 25.97 14.65
N ALA A 436 -23.80 27.30 14.78
CA ALA A 436 -24.86 27.92 15.57
C ALA A 436 -26.29 27.79 14.97
N VAL A 437 -26.44 27.28 13.74
CA VAL A 437 -27.73 27.26 13.02
C VAL A 437 -28.46 25.91 13.11
N ALA A 438 -27.89 24.88 13.75
CA ALA A 438 -28.52 23.56 13.87
C ALA A 438 -28.68 23.10 15.33
N SER A 439 -29.36 23.88 16.17
CA SER A 439 -30.02 23.32 17.36
C SER A 439 -31.40 22.80 16.98
N PRO A 440 -31.64 21.47 17.00
CA PRO A 440 -32.97 20.95 16.78
C PRO A 440 -33.87 21.38 17.95
N ALA A 441 -35.00 22.02 17.63
CA ALA A 441 -36.02 22.36 18.60
C ALA A 441 -36.43 21.10 19.37
N ALA A 442 -36.23 21.13 20.69
CA ALA A 442 -36.72 20.10 21.59
C ALA A 442 -38.24 20.00 21.44
N ALA A 443 -38.71 18.87 20.93
CA ALA A 443 -40.12 18.51 20.91
C ALA A 443 -40.53 18.12 22.33
N SER A 444 -41.38 18.96 22.93
CA SER A 444 -42.18 18.68 24.12
C SER A 444 -43.46 17.91 23.79
#